data_AF-A0A2E4YD71-F1
#
_entry.id   AF-A0A2E4YD71-F1
#
_cell.length_a   1.000
_cell.length_b   1.000
_cell.length_c   1.000
_cell.angle_alpha   90.00
_cell.angle_beta   90.00
_cell.angle_gamma   90.00
#
_symmetry.space_group_name_H-M   'P 1'
#
loop_
_entity.id
_entity.type
_entity.pdbx_description
1 polymer ?
#
loop_
_entity_poly.entity_id
_entity_poly.type
_entity_poly.pdbx_seq_one_letter_code
_entity_poly.pdbx_strand_id
1 'polypeptide(L)'
;MATLAEIRAKLKEQEANTGGNRSSGGDNAIFPFWNMQEGQSSTLRFLPDGDDTNTFFWKERLMIKLPFAGIKGETDSRPVQVQVPCMEMYGQTCDILNEVRAWFKDPSLEDMGRKYWKKRSYVFQGFVTENALNEDSTPENPIRRFIIGPQIFQIIKAALMDPDMEELPTDYTAGVDFRLNKTSKGGYADYSTSNWARRERPLTDVEMKAIETNGLFNMSDFLPKQPSEVEVKVMKEMFEASVDGEAYDMDRFGQYFRPAGMAARTGDPQNRAGTPAPAAPPAAPATPTPAPEAAPAPVAEAAPAAPATETPAPSGKAEDILSMIRARQS
;
A
#
# COMPACT_ATOMS: atom_id res chain seq x y z
N MET A 1 3.08 49.01 -17.36
CA MET A 1 2.31 48.51 -16.21
C MET A 1 1.28 47.55 -16.77
N ALA A 2 1.22 46.32 -16.26
CA ALA A 2 0.23 45.34 -16.72
C ALA A 2 -1.18 45.84 -16.38
N THR A 3 -2.09 45.73 -17.33
CA THR A 3 -3.49 46.14 -17.18
C THR A 3 -4.23 45.16 -16.27
N LEU A 4 -5.31 45.64 -15.64
CA LEU A 4 -6.14 44.83 -14.74
C LEU A 4 -6.76 43.60 -15.44
N ALA A 5 -6.92 43.66 -16.77
CA ALA A 5 -7.35 42.54 -17.61
C ALA A 5 -6.25 41.47 -17.75
N GLU A 6 -5.00 41.87 -17.93
CA GLU A 6 -3.85 40.96 -18.02
C GLU A 6 -3.54 40.31 -16.66
N ILE A 7 -3.75 41.01 -15.55
CA ILE A 7 -3.61 40.46 -14.20
C ILE A 7 -4.70 39.41 -13.92
N ARG A 8 -5.94 39.66 -14.34
CA ARG A 8 -7.04 38.67 -14.23
C ARG A 8 -6.84 37.46 -15.15
N ALA A 9 -6.31 37.66 -16.35
CA ALA A 9 -5.96 36.57 -17.25
C ALA A 9 -4.85 35.70 -16.64
N LYS A 10 -3.80 36.32 -16.08
CA LYS A 10 -2.73 35.59 -15.37
C LYS A 10 -3.21 34.89 -14.10
N LEU A 11 -4.13 35.47 -13.33
CA LEU A 11 -4.72 34.82 -12.16
C LEU A 11 -5.58 33.62 -12.55
N LYS A 12 -6.36 33.73 -13.63
CA LYS A 12 -7.20 32.63 -14.14
C LYS A 12 -6.36 31.52 -14.79
N GLU A 13 -5.26 31.87 -15.44
CA GLU A 13 -4.26 30.93 -15.97
C GLU A 13 -3.44 30.28 -14.84
N GLN A 14 -3.17 31.00 -13.74
CA GLN A 14 -2.59 30.42 -12.52
C GLN A 14 -3.58 29.51 -11.80
N GLU A 15 -4.88 29.83 -11.71
CA GLU A 15 -5.89 28.91 -11.16
C GLU A 15 -6.03 27.64 -12.00
N ALA A 16 -6.04 27.76 -13.33
CA ALA A 16 -6.04 26.62 -14.24
C ALA A 16 -4.77 25.75 -14.13
N ASN A 17 -3.62 26.36 -13.86
CA ASN A 17 -2.35 25.64 -13.66
C ASN A 17 -2.13 25.16 -12.20
N THR A 18 -2.88 25.68 -11.22
CA THR A 18 -2.78 25.26 -9.80
C THR A 18 -3.68 24.07 -9.49
N GLY A 19 -4.69 23.78 -10.33
CA GLY A 19 -5.47 22.54 -10.29
C GLY A 19 -4.74 21.31 -10.82
N GLY A 20 -3.58 21.49 -11.44
CA GLY A 20 -2.76 20.41 -11.96
C GLY A 20 -1.82 19.84 -10.91
N ASN A 21 -2.32 19.02 -10.00
CA ASN A 21 -1.49 17.92 -9.48
C ASN A 21 -1.23 17.00 -10.68
N ARG A 22 -0.30 17.41 -11.56
CA ARG A 22 0.15 16.65 -12.72
C ARG A 22 0.43 15.26 -12.19
N SER A 23 -0.43 14.33 -12.57
CA SER A 23 -0.22 12.90 -12.38
C SER A 23 1.17 12.64 -12.94
N SER A 24 2.13 12.51 -12.04
CA SER A 24 3.49 12.12 -12.35
C SER A 24 3.36 10.74 -12.97
N GLY A 25 3.59 10.66 -14.29
CA GLY A 25 3.46 9.46 -15.13
C GLY A 25 3.53 8.16 -14.34
N GLY A 26 2.34 7.60 -14.10
CA GLY A 26 2.12 6.34 -13.42
C GLY A 26 1.05 5.57 -14.17
N ASP A 27 0.90 4.30 -13.87
CA ASP A 27 -0.05 3.34 -14.45
C ASP A 27 -1.55 3.70 -14.28
N ASN A 28 -1.87 4.91 -13.81
CA ASN A 28 -3.18 5.37 -13.38
C ASN A 28 -3.89 4.40 -12.41
N ALA A 29 -3.17 3.45 -11.79
CA ALA A 29 -3.78 2.42 -10.98
C ALA A 29 -4.36 3.02 -9.69
N ILE A 30 -3.90 4.19 -9.24
CA ILE A 30 -4.55 4.91 -8.13
C ILE A 30 -5.73 5.71 -8.66
N PHE A 31 -6.91 5.52 -8.07
CA PHE A 31 -8.08 6.34 -8.37
C PHE A 31 -8.06 7.65 -7.58
N PRO A 32 -7.89 8.82 -8.22
CA PRO A 32 -7.64 10.08 -7.55
C PRO A 32 -8.94 10.79 -7.16
N PHE A 33 -9.78 10.15 -6.36
CA PHE A 33 -11.11 10.67 -5.99
C PHE A 33 -11.11 12.08 -5.38
N TRP A 34 -9.98 12.52 -4.83
CA TRP A 34 -9.82 13.89 -4.33
C TRP A 34 -9.91 14.95 -5.42
N ASN A 35 -9.78 14.57 -6.70
CA ASN A 35 -9.97 15.45 -7.86
C ASN A 35 -11.44 15.60 -8.28
N MET A 36 -12.38 14.86 -7.67
CA MET A 36 -13.82 15.03 -7.99
C MET A 36 -14.27 16.47 -7.70
N GLN A 37 -15.25 16.96 -8.44
CA GLN A 37 -15.87 18.25 -8.12
C GLN A 37 -16.74 18.12 -6.88
N GLU A 38 -16.94 19.22 -6.17
CA GLU A 38 -17.88 19.25 -5.06
C GLU A 38 -19.30 18.94 -5.57
N GLY A 39 -20.05 18.11 -4.84
CA GLY A 39 -21.37 17.63 -5.22
C GLY A 39 -21.34 16.36 -6.09
N GLN A 40 -20.18 15.90 -6.53
CA GLN A 40 -20.05 14.64 -7.28
C GLN A 40 -19.88 13.43 -6.35
N SER A 41 -20.23 12.26 -6.90
CA SER A 41 -20.07 10.98 -6.24
C SER A 41 -19.50 9.94 -7.20
N SER A 42 -18.69 9.03 -6.66
CA SER A 42 -18.26 7.81 -7.35
C SER A 42 -18.63 6.61 -6.51
N THR A 43 -18.83 5.46 -7.14
CA THR A 43 -19.14 4.21 -6.46
C THR A 43 -17.94 3.26 -6.59
N LEU A 44 -17.49 2.74 -5.46
CA LEU A 44 -16.32 1.87 -5.32
C LEU A 44 -16.77 0.49 -4.88
N ARG A 45 -16.16 -0.56 -5.40
CA ARG A 45 -16.32 -1.93 -4.90
C ARG A 45 -14.98 -2.43 -4.39
N PHE A 46 -14.83 -2.49 -3.07
CA PHE A 46 -13.58 -2.95 -2.44
C PHE A 46 -13.35 -4.45 -2.71
N LEU A 47 -12.08 -4.83 -2.79
CA LEU A 47 -11.64 -6.22 -2.91
C LEU A 47 -10.75 -6.61 -1.72
N PRO A 48 -10.59 -7.93 -1.46
CA PRO A 48 -9.66 -8.43 -0.44
C PRO A 48 -8.21 -8.02 -0.75
N ASP A 49 -7.32 -8.16 0.23
CA ASP A 49 -5.87 -8.07 -0.02
C ASP A 49 -5.42 -9.30 -0.82
N GLY A 50 -4.39 -9.14 -1.67
CA GLY A 50 -3.72 -10.28 -2.29
C GLY A 50 -2.84 -11.06 -1.32
N ASP A 51 -2.52 -10.48 -0.16
CA ASP A 51 -1.92 -11.15 0.99
C ASP A 51 -2.98 -11.82 1.86
N ASP A 52 -3.08 -13.15 1.78
CA ASP A 52 -4.04 -13.96 2.55
C ASP A 52 -3.74 -14.00 4.06
N THR A 53 -2.56 -13.54 4.48
CA THR A 53 -2.19 -13.42 5.90
C THR A 53 -2.65 -12.11 6.52
N ASN A 54 -3.03 -11.12 5.69
CA ASN A 54 -3.54 -9.84 6.19
C ASN A 54 -4.98 -10.00 6.66
N THR A 55 -5.21 -9.84 7.97
CA THR A 55 -6.57 -9.92 8.54
C THR A 55 -7.51 -8.84 8.03
N PHE A 56 -6.97 -7.69 7.61
CA PHE A 56 -7.74 -6.59 7.07
C PHE A 56 -7.56 -6.50 5.55
N PHE A 57 -8.59 -6.07 4.83
CA PHE A 57 -8.50 -5.82 3.38
C PHE A 57 -7.86 -4.46 3.03
N TRP A 58 -7.06 -3.92 3.95
CA TRP A 58 -6.30 -2.69 3.78
C TRP A 58 -4.96 -2.74 4.52
N LYS A 59 -4.05 -1.83 4.16
CA LYS A 59 -2.83 -1.55 4.94
C LYS A 59 -2.75 -0.10 5.37
N GLU A 60 -2.29 0.12 6.59
CA GLU A 60 -2.08 1.46 7.11
C GLU A 60 -0.75 2.03 6.61
N ARG A 61 -0.78 3.27 6.13
CA ARG A 61 0.38 4.04 5.69
C ARG A 61 0.51 5.33 6.49
N LEU A 62 1.67 5.53 7.11
CA LEU A 62 1.98 6.69 7.94
C LEU A 62 3.11 7.52 7.33
N MET A 63 2.81 8.72 6.85
CA MET A 63 3.82 9.62 6.27
C MET A 63 3.93 10.89 7.11
N ILE A 64 5.14 11.40 7.29
CA ILE A 64 5.44 12.69 7.91
C ILE A 64 5.85 13.65 6.79
N LYS A 65 5.34 14.88 6.83
CA LYS A 65 5.73 15.94 5.89
C LYS A 65 6.75 16.86 6.56
N LEU A 66 7.90 17.01 5.93
CA LEU A 66 8.98 17.90 6.35
C LEU A 66 9.02 19.11 5.40
N PRO A 67 8.54 20.29 5.84
CA PRO A 67 8.56 21.51 5.05
C PRO A 67 9.92 22.23 5.16
N PHE A 68 10.48 22.63 4.03
CA PHE A 68 11.73 23.40 3.95
C PHE A 68 11.49 24.76 3.30
N ALA A 69 12.33 25.74 3.61
CA ALA A 69 12.18 27.11 3.10
C ALA A 69 12.41 27.22 1.58
N GLY A 70 13.11 26.26 0.99
CA GLY A 70 13.47 26.18 -0.43
C GLY A 70 14.50 25.07 -0.65
N ILE A 71 15.18 25.08 -1.79
CA ILE A 71 16.33 24.21 -2.08
C ILE A 71 17.64 24.98 -1.86
N LYS A 72 18.59 24.37 -1.17
CA LYS A 72 19.90 24.97 -0.91
C LYS A 72 20.63 25.28 -2.23
N GLY A 73 21.13 26.51 -2.35
CA GLY A 73 21.85 26.98 -3.54
C GLY A 73 20.96 27.56 -4.65
N GLU A 74 19.63 27.48 -4.51
CA GLU A 74 18.67 28.11 -5.42
C GLU A 74 18.07 29.38 -4.78
N THR A 75 18.41 30.55 -5.32
CA THR A 75 18.03 31.85 -4.75
C THR A 75 16.53 32.18 -4.87
N ASP A 76 15.84 31.59 -5.86
CA ASP A 76 14.40 31.78 -6.12
C ASP A 76 13.56 30.52 -5.82
N SER A 77 14.07 29.62 -4.97
CA SER A 77 13.39 28.36 -4.69
C SER A 77 12.16 28.56 -3.82
N ARG A 78 11.00 28.05 -4.27
CA ARG A 78 9.77 28.06 -3.48
C ARG A 78 9.88 27.06 -2.32
N PRO A 79 9.14 27.25 -1.21
CA PRO A 79 9.10 26.27 -0.14
C PRO A 79 8.75 24.87 -0.65
N VAL A 80 9.54 23.88 -0.27
CA VAL A 80 9.38 22.48 -0.70
C VAL A 80 8.95 21.61 0.46
N GLN A 81 8.30 20.49 0.14
CA GLN A 81 7.90 19.49 1.14
C GLN A 81 8.50 18.14 0.76
N VAL A 82 9.16 17.52 1.73
CA VAL A 82 9.64 16.13 1.63
C VAL A 82 8.73 15.23 2.45
N GLN A 83 8.41 14.06 1.94
CA GLN A 83 7.60 13.07 2.65
C GLN A 83 8.50 11.93 3.11
N VAL A 84 8.48 11.63 4.40
CA VAL A 84 9.25 10.53 5.00
C VAL A 84 8.30 9.53 5.66
N PRO A 85 8.56 8.22 5.57
CA PRO A 85 7.76 7.21 6.26
C PRO A 85 7.93 7.31 7.78
N CYS A 86 6.87 7.05 8.54
CA CYS A 86 6.95 6.91 9.99
C CYS A 86 7.24 5.45 10.37
N MET A 87 8.28 5.21 11.17
CA MET A 87 8.70 3.86 11.59
C MET A 87 7.64 3.10 12.40
N GLU A 88 6.69 3.81 13.01
CA GLU A 88 5.57 3.19 13.73
C GLU A 88 4.67 2.35 12.83
N MET A 89 4.67 2.58 11.51
CA MET A 89 3.91 1.72 10.59
C MET A 89 4.50 0.31 10.49
N TYR A 90 5.80 0.15 10.82
CA TYR A 90 6.50 -1.15 10.86
C TYR A 90 6.63 -1.69 12.28
N GLY A 91 5.89 -1.13 13.25
CA GLY A 91 5.98 -1.53 14.66
C GLY A 91 7.26 -1.06 15.38
N GLN A 92 8.03 -0.15 14.77
CA GLN A 92 9.25 0.41 15.36
C GLN A 92 9.03 1.81 15.92
N THR A 93 9.94 2.25 16.79
CA THR A 93 9.91 3.60 17.34
C THR A 93 10.22 4.65 16.28
N CYS A 94 9.47 5.75 16.24
CA CYS A 94 9.72 6.88 15.35
C CYS A 94 10.29 8.07 16.12
N ASP A 95 11.57 8.38 15.90
CA ASP A 95 12.28 9.45 16.60
C ASP A 95 11.63 10.83 16.42
N ILE A 96 11.20 11.14 15.19
CA ILE A 96 10.50 12.40 14.88
C ILE A 96 9.25 12.53 15.75
N LEU A 97 8.42 11.48 15.83
CA LEU A 97 7.19 11.54 16.62
C LEU A 97 7.44 11.53 18.13
N ASN A 98 8.53 10.93 18.61
CA ASN A 98 8.89 11.00 20.02
C ASN A 98 9.13 12.44 20.46
N GLU A 99 9.79 13.24 19.62
CA GLU A 99 10.02 14.65 19.89
C GLU A 99 8.74 15.47 19.72
N VAL A 100 8.05 15.30 18.58
CA VAL A 100 6.82 16.04 18.27
C VAL A 100 5.72 15.82 19.31
N ARG A 101 5.64 14.62 19.94
CA ARG A 101 4.71 14.36 21.04
C ARG A 101 4.93 15.26 22.26
N ALA A 102 6.18 15.64 22.55
CA ALA A 102 6.48 16.53 23.67
C ALA A 102 5.96 17.95 23.40
N TRP A 103 5.94 18.38 22.14
CA TRP A 103 5.45 19.70 21.76
C TRP A 103 3.96 19.89 22.03
N PHE A 104 3.14 18.84 21.94
CA PHE A 104 1.71 18.90 22.30
C PHE A 104 1.46 19.09 23.80
N LYS A 105 2.49 19.03 24.66
CA LYS A 105 2.37 19.37 26.07
C LYS A 105 2.48 20.88 26.33
N ASP A 106 3.02 21.62 25.35
CA ASP A 106 3.16 23.07 25.41
C ASP A 106 2.19 23.70 24.39
N PRO A 107 1.17 24.45 24.85
CA PRO A 107 0.22 25.12 23.96
C PRO A 107 0.87 26.01 22.89
N SER A 108 2.05 26.57 23.16
CA SER A 108 2.77 27.44 22.21
C SER A 108 3.39 26.69 21.03
N LEU A 109 3.60 25.37 21.18
CA LEU A 109 4.23 24.51 20.17
C LEU A 109 3.22 23.58 19.46
N GLU A 110 1.93 23.66 19.79
CA GLU A 110 0.92 22.80 19.17
C GLU A 110 0.85 22.92 17.65
N ASP A 111 0.91 24.14 17.12
CA ASP A 111 0.86 24.38 15.68
C ASP A 111 2.08 23.78 14.97
N MET A 112 3.25 23.88 15.60
CA MET A 112 4.47 23.19 15.15
C MET A 112 4.27 21.68 15.24
N GLY A 113 3.71 21.17 16.32
CA GLY A 113 3.40 19.75 16.50
C GLY A 113 2.51 19.20 15.38
N ARG A 114 1.46 19.95 15.00
CA ARG A 114 0.53 19.59 13.91
C ARG A 114 1.22 19.59 12.55
N LYS A 115 2.19 20.48 12.32
CA LYS A 115 2.95 20.58 11.07
C LYS A 115 3.76 19.31 10.79
N TYR A 116 4.36 18.72 11.83
CA TYR A 116 5.24 17.53 11.75
C TYR A 116 4.56 16.24 12.19
N TRP A 117 3.27 16.26 12.48
CA TRP A 117 2.54 15.07 12.86
C TRP A 117 2.40 14.08 11.69
N LYS A 118 2.37 12.79 12.00
CA LYS A 118 2.11 11.74 11.02
C LYS A 118 0.74 11.92 10.38
N LYS A 119 0.70 11.91 9.05
CA LYS A 119 -0.52 11.76 8.26
C LYS A 119 -0.81 10.28 8.06
N ARG A 120 -1.98 9.87 8.54
CA ARG A 120 -2.49 8.51 8.39
C ARG A 120 -3.32 8.38 7.14
N SER A 121 -3.02 7.38 6.34
CA SER A 121 -3.77 6.97 5.17
C SER A 121 -3.88 5.46 5.15
N TYR A 122 -4.80 4.93 4.36
CA TYR A 122 -5.05 3.51 4.25
C TYR A 122 -5.08 3.14 2.78
N VAL A 123 -4.34 2.10 2.41
CA VAL A 123 -4.29 1.59 1.04
C VAL A 123 -5.30 0.46 0.94
N PHE A 124 -6.24 0.62 0.02
CA PHE A 124 -7.23 -0.38 -0.39
C PHE A 124 -7.07 -0.67 -1.88
N GLN A 125 -7.74 -1.72 -2.36
CA GLN A 125 -7.94 -1.96 -3.78
C GLN A 125 -9.39 -2.29 -4.10
N GLY A 126 -9.74 -2.18 -5.37
CA GLY A 126 -11.05 -2.58 -5.88
C GLY A 126 -11.42 -1.93 -7.20
N PHE A 127 -12.70 -2.01 -7.55
CA PHE A 127 -13.24 -1.44 -8.78
C PHE A 127 -13.85 -0.06 -8.54
N VAL A 128 -13.84 0.76 -9.59
CA VAL A 128 -14.63 1.99 -9.67
C VAL A 128 -15.82 1.68 -10.56
N THR A 129 -16.97 1.36 -9.97
CA THR A 129 -18.17 0.92 -10.70
C THR A 129 -18.93 2.10 -11.31
N GLU A 130 -18.91 3.24 -10.64
CA GLU A 130 -19.39 4.52 -11.16
C GLU A 130 -18.30 5.57 -10.97
N ASN A 131 -17.82 6.15 -12.06
CA ASN A 131 -16.72 7.11 -12.04
C ASN A 131 -17.23 8.52 -12.36
N ALA A 132 -17.12 9.46 -11.42
CA ALA A 132 -17.42 10.87 -11.68
C ALA A 132 -16.26 11.64 -12.34
N LEU A 133 -15.06 11.05 -12.40
CA LEU A 133 -13.92 11.63 -13.07
C LEU A 133 -13.96 11.29 -14.56
N ASN A 134 -13.85 12.33 -15.39
CA ASN A 134 -13.51 12.13 -16.81
C ASN A 134 -11.99 11.90 -16.89
N GLU A 135 -11.57 10.64 -16.83
CA GLU A 135 -10.16 10.26 -16.96
C GLU A 135 -9.81 10.08 -18.45
N ASP A 136 -8.77 10.76 -18.93
CA ASP A 136 -8.33 10.69 -20.35
C ASP A 136 -7.81 9.30 -20.75
N SER A 137 -7.40 8.50 -19.76
CA SER A 137 -6.99 7.10 -19.96
C SER A 137 -7.33 6.26 -18.72
N THR A 138 -7.99 5.15 -18.95
CA THR A 138 -8.21 4.12 -17.93
C THR A 138 -7.03 3.14 -17.92
N PRO A 139 -6.61 2.63 -16.75
CA PRO A 139 -5.56 1.61 -16.68
C PRO A 139 -5.95 0.32 -17.42
N GLU A 140 -4.94 -0.44 -17.86
CA GLU A 140 -5.15 -1.78 -18.46
C GLU A 140 -5.70 -2.77 -17.42
N ASN A 141 -5.19 -2.73 -16.19
CA ASN A 141 -5.78 -3.44 -15.07
C ASN A 141 -6.92 -2.61 -14.46
N PRO A 142 -8.19 -3.05 -14.55
CA PRO A 142 -9.32 -2.29 -14.03
C PRO A 142 -9.38 -2.27 -12.49
N ILE A 143 -8.59 -3.12 -11.80
CA ILE A 143 -8.44 -3.06 -10.35
C ILE A 143 -7.61 -1.82 -10.02
N ARG A 144 -8.24 -0.88 -9.30
CA ARG A 144 -7.64 0.37 -8.85
C ARG A 144 -7.22 0.26 -7.39
N ARG A 145 -6.27 1.11 -6.99
CA ARG A 145 -5.83 1.34 -5.62
C ARG A 145 -6.47 2.61 -5.10
N PHE A 146 -6.89 2.60 -3.84
CA PHE A 146 -7.49 3.74 -3.17
C PHE A 146 -6.64 4.15 -1.97
N ILE A 147 -6.19 5.40 -1.95
CA ILE A 147 -5.50 5.99 -0.78
C ILE A 147 -6.55 6.74 0.02
N ILE A 148 -7.08 6.09 1.03
CA ILE A 148 -8.21 6.58 1.83
C ILE A 148 -7.70 7.31 3.07
N GLY A 149 -8.22 8.52 3.29
CA GLY A 149 -7.94 9.32 4.48
C GLY A 149 -8.78 8.90 5.70
N PRO A 150 -8.49 9.45 6.90
CA PRO A 150 -9.15 9.02 8.13
C PRO A 150 -10.68 9.22 8.13
N GLN A 151 -11.19 10.28 7.50
CA GLN A 151 -12.63 10.57 7.48
C GLN A 151 -13.44 9.43 6.86
N ILE A 152 -13.09 9.04 5.63
CA ILE A 152 -13.74 7.94 4.91
C ILE A 152 -13.46 6.61 5.62
N PHE A 153 -12.24 6.40 6.11
CA PHE A 153 -11.89 5.19 6.83
C PHE A 153 -12.77 4.96 8.08
N GLN A 154 -13.12 6.00 8.84
CA GLN A 154 -14.03 5.82 9.98
C GLN A 154 -15.42 5.35 9.56
N ILE A 155 -15.91 5.78 8.40
CA ILE A 155 -17.20 5.32 7.84
C ILE A 155 -17.11 3.84 7.47
N ILE A 156 -16.02 3.44 6.80
CA ILE A 156 -15.75 2.04 6.43
C ILE A 156 -15.67 1.18 7.70
N LYS A 157 -14.86 1.61 8.67
CA LYS A 157 -14.66 0.88 9.93
C LYS A 157 -15.96 0.77 10.75
N ALA A 158 -16.77 1.82 10.81
CA ALA A 158 -18.01 1.79 11.58
C ALA A 158 -18.99 0.75 11.03
N ALA A 159 -19.10 0.63 9.71
CA ALA A 159 -19.96 -0.37 9.08
C ALA A 159 -19.48 -1.80 9.33
N LEU A 160 -18.17 -2.05 9.40
CA LEU A 160 -17.62 -3.37 9.77
C LEU A 160 -17.95 -3.80 11.20
N MET A 161 -18.39 -2.86 12.06
CA MET A 161 -18.83 -3.15 13.43
C MET A 161 -20.37 -3.26 13.52
N ASP A 162 -21.08 -3.08 12.41
CA ASP A 162 -22.53 -3.14 12.35
C ASP A 162 -23.00 -4.61 12.35
N PRO A 163 -23.81 -5.05 13.34
CA PRO A 163 -24.31 -6.41 13.39
C PRO A 163 -25.23 -6.79 12.22
N ASP A 164 -25.79 -5.80 11.50
CA ASP A 164 -26.65 -6.03 10.34
C ASP A 164 -25.86 -6.35 9.06
N MET A 165 -24.52 -6.26 9.09
CA MET A 165 -23.67 -6.63 7.95
C MET A 165 -23.25 -8.09 8.06
N GLU A 166 -23.99 -8.96 7.36
CA GLU A 166 -23.80 -10.42 7.39
C GLU A 166 -22.47 -10.86 6.79
N GLU A 167 -22.06 -10.24 5.68
CA GLU A 167 -20.87 -10.61 4.92
C GLU A 167 -19.86 -9.46 4.80
N LEU A 168 -18.60 -9.80 4.51
CA LEU A 168 -17.56 -8.80 4.30
C LEU A 168 -17.90 -7.93 3.07
N PRO A 169 -17.67 -6.60 3.11
CA PRO A 169 -17.92 -5.75 1.95
C PRO A 169 -17.12 -6.12 0.70
N THR A 170 -16.02 -6.84 0.90
CA THR A 170 -15.13 -7.35 -0.16
C THR A 170 -15.53 -8.71 -0.71
N ASP A 171 -16.58 -9.34 -0.19
CA ASP A 171 -17.02 -10.68 -0.64
C ASP A 171 -17.38 -10.66 -2.14
N TYR A 172 -17.08 -11.76 -2.83
CA TYR A 172 -17.27 -11.85 -4.29
C TYR A 172 -18.73 -12.09 -4.67
N THR A 173 -19.54 -12.64 -3.78
CA THR A 173 -20.94 -13.02 -4.04
C THR A 173 -21.94 -12.12 -3.34
N ALA A 174 -21.61 -11.64 -2.14
CA ALA A 174 -22.47 -10.88 -1.26
C ALA A 174 -21.81 -9.58 -0.73
N GLY A 175 -20.74 -9.11 -1.36
CA GLY A 175 -20.11 -7.85 -0.96
C GLY A 175 -20.98 -6.63 -1.28
N VAL A 176 -20.56 -5.46 -0.77
CA VAL A 176 -21.36 -4.23 -0.78
C VAL A 176 -20.56 -3.09 -1.41
N ASP A 177 -21.20 -2.35 -2.30
CA ASP A 177 -20.58 -1.19 -2.96
C ASP A 177 -20.58 0.02 -2.01
N PHE A 178 -19.53 0.82 -2.05
CA PHE A 178 -19.34 2.03 -1.27
C PHE A 178 -19.52 3.27 -2.14
N ARG A 179 -20.52 4.10 -1.81
CA ARG A 179 -20.73 5.38 -2.47
C ARG A 179 -19.89 6.46 -1.79
N LEU A 180 -18.90 6.94 -2.51
CA LEU A 180 -18.05 8.03 -2.11
C LEU A 180 -18.65 9.37 -2.57
N ASN A 181 -19.07 10.19 -1.62
CA ASN A 181 -19.67 11.51 -1.89
C ASN A 181 -18.69 12.61 -1.50
N LYS A 182 -18.33 13.49 -2.44
CA LYS A 182 -17.50 14.66 -2.12
C LYS A 182 -18.39 15.90 -2.00
N THR A 183 -18.39 16.49 -0.82
CA THR A 183 -19.06 17.75 -0.51
C THR A 183 -18.05 18.78 -0.01
N SER A 184 -18.52 19.94 0.46
CA SER A 184 -17.69 20.98 1.03
C SER A 184 -18.18 21.33 2.43
N LYS A 185 -17.26 21.45 3.38
CA LYS A 185 -17.54 21.94 4.73
C LYS A 185 -16.47 22.95 5.14
N GLY A 186 -16.88 24.21 5.31
CA GLY A 186 -15.95 25.28 5.66
C GLY A 186 -14.88 25.55 4.59
N GLY A 187 -15.18 25.30 3.32
CA GLY A 187 -14.24 25.46 2.19
C GLY A 187 -13.24 24.32 2.02
N TYR A 188 -13.36 23.24 2.80
CA TYR A 188 -12.57 22.02 2.66
C TYR A 188 -13.43 20.88 2.13
N ALA A 189 -12.81 19.98 1.36
CA ALA A 189 -13.47 18.75 0.93
C ALA A 189 -13.97 17.94 2.12
N ASP A 190 -15.22 17.50 2.06
CA ASP A 190 -15.87 16.72 3.10
C ASP A 190 -16.53 15.48 2.51
N TYR A 191 -16.19 14.32 3.07
CA TYR A 191 -16.70 13.02 2.64
C TYR A 191 -17.67 12.38 3.65
N SER A 192 -18.13 13.15 4.64
CA SER A 192 -18.92 12.61 5.77
C SER A 192 -20.27 12.01 5.36
N THR A 193 -20.77 12.38 4.19
CA THR A 193 -22.02 11.87 3.61
C THR A 193 -21.81 10.61 2.76
N SER A 194 -20.59 10.09 2.64
CA SER A 194 -20.33 8.82 1.96
C SER A 194 -20.95 7.66 2.74
N ASN A 195 -21.40 6.62 2.04
CA ASN A 195 -22.16 5.54 2.67
C ASN A 195 -22.08 4.24 1.86
N TRP A 196 -22.37 3.13 2.53
CA TRP A 196 -22.53 1.83 1.89
C TRP A 196 -23.88 1.75 1.16
N ALA A 197 -23.90 0.98 0.07
CA ALA A 197 -25.13 0.57 -0.57
C ALA A 197 -25.96 -0.28 0.40
N ARG A 198 -27.29 -0.19 0.29
CA ARG A 198 -28.21 -0.94 1.16
C ARG A 198 -28.37 -2.40 0.76
N ARG A 199 -27.89 -2.77 -0.43
CA ARG A 199 -28.04 -4.09 -1.01
C ARG A 199 -26.66 -4.61 -1.34
N GLU A 200 -26.43 -5.86 -0.96
CA GLU A 200 -25.34 -6.66 -1.46
C GLU A 200 -25.48 -6.90 -2.97
N ARG A 201 -24.35 -7.18 -3.60
CA ARG A 201 -24.26 -7.46 -5.03
C ARG A 201 -23.09 -8.43 -5.28
N PRO A 202 -23.26 -9.48 -6.10
CA PRO A 202 -22.13 -10.28 -6.58
C PRO A 202 -21.28 -9.49 -7.58
N LEU A 203 -19.99 -9.77 -7.61
CA LEU A 203 -19.13 -9.29 -8.69
C LEU A 203 -19.68 -9.76 -10.04
N THR A 204 -19.63 -8.88 -11.04
CA THR A 204 -20.01 -9.21 -12.41
C THR A 204 -18.98 -10.14 -13.04
N ASP A 205 -19.35 -10.84 -14.11
CA ASP A 205 -18.44 -11.69 -14.87
C ASP A 205 -17.18 -10.91 -15.36
N VAL A 206 -17.34 -9.63 -15.67
CA VAL A 206 -16.24 -8.76 -16.10
C VAL A 206 -15.27 -8.48 -14.95
N GLU A 207 -15.81 -8.18 -13.76
CA GLU A 207 -15.02 -7.95 -12.54
C GLU A 207 -14.29 -9.22 -12.10
N MET A 208 -14.98 -10.37 -12.12
CA MET A 208 -14.37 -11.68 -11.81
C MET A 208 -13.24 -12.02 -12.77
N LYS A 209 -13.47 -11.87 -14.09
CA LYS A 209 -12.44 -12.12 -15.10
C LYS A 209 -11.24 -11.19 -14.95
N ALA A 210 -11.46 -9.95 -14.52
CA ALA A 210 -10.36 -9.02 -14.27
C ALA A 210 -9.46 -9.48 -13.11
N ILE A 211 -10.06 -10.03 -12.04
CA ILE A 211 -9.32 -10.63 -10.92
C ILE A 211 -8.54 -11.86 -11.40
N GLU A 212 -9.17 -12.76 -12.16
CA GLU A 212 -8.51 -13.96 -12.69
C GLU A 212 -7.33 -13.61 -13.62
N THR A 213 -7.47 -12.55 -14.42
CA THR A 213 -6.47 -12.16 -15.41
C THR A 213 -5.29 -11.42 -14.78
N ASN A 214 -5.55 -10.51 -13.84
CA ASN A 214 -4.53 -9.59 -13.31
C ASN A 214 -4.03 -9.98 -11.91
N GLY A 215 -4.77 -10.82 -11.20
CA GLY A 215 -4.58 -11.06 -9.78
C GLY A 215 -4.98 -9.87 -8.90
N LEU A 216 -5.02 -10.11 -7.59
CA LEU A 216 -5.11 -9.06 -6.59
C LEU A 216 -3.73 -8.51 -6.27
N PHE A 217 -3.62 -7.21 -6.00
CA PHE A 217 -2.38 -6.65 -5.52
C PHE A 217 -2.16 -6.99 -4.04
N ASN A 218 -0.89 -7.14 -3.64
CA ASN A 218 -0.51 -7.15 -2.23
C ASN A 218 -0.41 -5.72 -1.71
N MET A 219 -1.22 -5.34 -0.72
CA MET A 219 -1.26 -3.95 -0.23
C MET A 219 0.05 -3.50 0.43
N SER A 220 0.84 -4.43 0.98
CA SER A 220 2.15 -4.14 1.56
C SER A 220 3.15 -3.62 0.53
N ASP A 221 3.02 -4.01 -0.74
CA ASP A 221 3.90 -3.56 -1.82
C ASP A 221 3.76 -2.07 -2.11
N PHE A 222 2.67 -1.46 -1.66
CA PHE A 222 2.39 -0.03 -1.83
C PHE A 222 2.68 0.81 -0.59
N LEU A 223 3.25 0.18 0.44
CA LEU A 223 3.87 0.91 1.52
C LEU A 223 5.28 1.34 1.09
N PRO A 224 5.78 2.48 1.58
CA PRO A 224 7.19 2.83 1.41
C PRO A 224 8.07 1.66 1.84
N LYS A 225 9.25 1.54 1.24
CA LYS A 225 10.24 0.59 1.77
C LYS A 225 10.56 0.98 3.20
N GLN A 226 10.66 -0.01 4.08
CA GLN A 226 11.14 0.22 5.44
C GLN A 226 12.54 0.86 5.39
N PRO A 227 12.71 2.06 5.97
CA PRO A 227 14.01 2.72 6.04
C PRO A 227 15.04 1.86 6.78
N SER A 228 16.25 1.82 6.25
CA SER A 228 17.44 1.30 6.93
C SER A 228 17.91 2.26 8.03
N GLU A 229 18.82 1.81 8.91
CA GLU A 229 19.36 2.64 9.99
C GLU A 229 19.97 3.97 9.50
N VAL A 230 20.61 3.96 8.32
CA VAL A 230 21.18 5.17 7.70
C VAL A 230 20.07 6.12 7.29
N GLU A 231 19.02 5.62 6.64
CA GLU A 231 17.88 6.43 6.23
C GLU A 231 17.11 6.99 7.44
N VAL A 232 16.97 6.22 8.53
CA VAL A 232 16.36 6.70 9.78
C VAL A 232 17.16 7.87 10.38
N LYS A 233 18.50 7.79 10.39
CA LYS A 233 19.35 8.92 10.83
C LYS A 233 19.17 10.14 9.94
N VAL A 234 19.16 9.94 8.62
CA VAL A 234 18.92 11.01 7.65
C VAL A 234 17.54 11.65 7.86
N MET A 235 16.50 10.87 8.13
CA MET A 235 15.16 11.40 8.43
C MET A 235 15.17 12.32 9.65
N LYS A 236 15.92 11.96 10.69
CA LYS A 236 16.06 12.79 11.90
C LYS A 236 16.81 14.08 11.61
N GLU A 237 17.95 14.01 10.93
CA GLU A 237 18.72 15.20 10.52
C GLU A 237 17.89 16.14 9.63
N MET A 238 17.10 15.58 8.72
CA MET A 238 16.17 16.35 7.88
C MET A 238 15.07 17.02 8.68
N PHE A 239 14.57 16.35 9.72
CA PHE A 239 13.57 16.91 10.60
C PHE A 239 14.13 18.10 11.39
N GLU A 240 15.32 17.94 12.00
CA GLU A 240 16.02 19.03 12.71
C GLU A 240 16.26 20.24 11.77
N ALA A 241 16.83 20.01 10.59
CA ALA A 241 17.05 21.07 9.59
C ALA A 241 15.73 21.75 9.14
N SER A 242 14.65 20.98 9.01
CA SER A 242 13.33 21.52 8.66
C SER A 242 12.74 22.38 9.79
N VAL A 243 12.94 21.99 11.04
CA VAL A 243 12.49 22.74 12.22
C VAL A 243 13.26 24.06 12.35
N ASP A 244 14.56 24.02 12.08
CA ASP A 244 15.44 25.20 12.05
C ASP A 244 15.16 26.15 10.88
N GLY A 245 14.28 25.75 9.96
CA GLY A 245 13.90 26.56 8.79
C GLY A 245 14.96 26.58 7.70
N GLU A 246 15.87 25.62 7.68
CA GLU A 246 16.91 25.51 6.65
C GLU A 246 16.31 25.22 5.26
N ALA A 247 17.11 25.53 4.24
CA ALA A 247 16.82 25.08 2.88
C ALA A 247 17.16 23.60 2.74
N TYR A 248 16.37 22.88 1.94
CA TYR A 248 16.58 21.46 1.68
C TYR A 248 17.92 21.22 0.95
N ASP A 249 18.80 20.43 1.57
CA ASP A 249 20.11 20.08 1.01
C ASP A 249 20.00 18.86 0.08
N MET A 250 20.01 19.11 -1.24
CA MET A 250 19.92 18.06 -2.26
C MET A 250 21.11 17.11 -2.26
N ASP A 251 22.32 17.58 -1.93
CA ASP A 251 23.53 16.77 -1.94
C ASP A 251 23.55 15.80 -0.75
N ARG A 252 23.08 16.28 0.41
CA ARG A 252 23.03 15.47 1.64
C ARG A 252 21.84 14.51 1.65
N PHE A 253 20.65 14.99 1.30
CA PHE A 253 19.40 14.26 1.52
C PHE A 253 18.81 13.65 0.24
N GLY A 254 19.15 14.19 -0.94
CA GLY A 254 18.49 13.87 -2.21
C GLY A 254 18.72 12.46 -2.74
N GLN A 255 19.71 11.74 -2.19
CA GLN A 255 19.92 10.31 -2.46
C GLN A 255 18.94 9.40 -1.71
N TYR A 256 18.38 9.87 -0.58
CA TYR A 256 17.50 9.09 0.29
C TYR A 256 16.03 9.49 0.09
N PHE A 257 15.72 10.77 0.33
CA PHE A 257 14.35 11.30 0.31
C PHE A 257 14.29 12.57 -0.52
N ARG A 258 13.51 12.60 -1.60
CA ARG A 258 13.40 13.77 -2.47
C ARG A 258 12.13 14.59 -2.20
N PRO A 259 12.15 15.91 -2.49
CA PRO A 259 10.94 16.72 -2.46
C PRO A 259 9.89 16.22 -3.45
N ALA A 260 8.62 16.36 -3.07
CA ALA A 260 7.50 16.00 -3.95
C ALA A 260 7.55 16.80 -5.26
N GLY A 261 7.37 16.13 -6.40
CA GLY A 261 7.41 16.74 -7.74
C GLY A 261 8.78 16.67 -8.45
N MET A 262 9.83 16.26 -7.74
CA MET A 262 11.09 15.81 -8.36
C MET A 262 11.10 14.28 -8.41
N ALA A 263 11.32 13.70 -9.59
CA ALA A 263 11.28 12.24 -9.77
C ALA A 263 12.20 11.54 -8.74
N ALA A 264 11.57 10.80 -7.83
CA ALA A 264 12.25 9.97 -6.84
C ALA A 264 12.89 8.77 -7.56
N ARG A 265 14.18 8.51 -7.31
CA ARG A 265 14.83 7.24 -7.69
C ARG A 265 14.59 6.14 -6.65
N THR A 266 14.27 6.53 -5.42
CA THR A 266 13.77 5.66 -4.36
C THR A 266 12.27 5.50 -4.54
N GLY A 267 11.87 4.39 -5.17
CA GLY A 267 10.53 4.13 -5.68
C GLY A 267 9.41 4.52 -4.73
N ASP A 268 8.73 5.63 -5.06
CA ASP A 268 7.42 5.94 -4.52
C ASP A 268 6.49 4.78 -4.95
N PRO A 269 5.97 3.98 -4.00
CA PRO A 269 5.13 2.83 -4.33
C PRO A 269 3.83 3.22 -5.04
N GLN A 270 3.46 4.51 -4.98
CA GLN A 270 2.32 5.03 -5.73
C GLN A 270 2.43 4.75 -7.24
N ASN A 271 3.64 4.66 -7.81
CA ASN A 271 3.86 4.45 -9.24
C ASN A 271 4.44 3.08 -9.60
N ARG A 272 4.42 2.08 -8.69
CA ARG A 272 4.86 0.73 -9.03
C ARG A 272 3.82 0.07 -9.95
N ALA A 273 4.13 0.02 -11.24
CA ALA A 273 3.40 -0.81 -12.19
C ALA A 273 3.49 -2.27 -11.73
N GLY A 274 2.34 -2.86 -11.38
CA GLY A 274 2.24 -4.28 -11.09
C GLY A 274 2.46 -5.06 -12.37
N THR A 275 3.70 -5.48 -12.63
CA THR A 275 3.91 -6.65 -13.49
C THR A 275 3.78 -7.85 -12.56
N PRO A 276 2.82 -8.77 -12.77
CA PRO A 276 2.80 -10.03 -12.03
C PRO A 276 4.17 -10.70 -12.17
N ALA A 277 4.72 -11.21 -11.07
CA ALA A 277 5.91 -12.05 -11.16
C ALA A 277 5.64 -13.16 -12.19
N PRO A 278 6.53 -13.40 -13.17
CA PRO A 278 6.34 -14.49 -14.10
C PRO A 278 6.18 -15.78 -13.31
N ALA A 279 5.05 -16.47 -13.50
CA ALA A 279 4.90 -17.82 -12.99
C ALA A 279 6.12 -18.63 -13.45
N ALA A 280 6.76 -19.34 -12.52
CA ALA A 280 7.88 -20.21 -12.84
C ALA A 280 7.46 -21.14 -13.98
N PRO A 281 8.26 -21.27 -15.05
CA PRO A 281 7.89 -22.14 -16.16
C PRO A 281 7.67 -23.56 -15.61
N PRO A 282 6.61 -24.27 -16.07
CA PRO A 282 6.39 -25.65 -15.66
C PRO A 282 7.66 -26.46 -15.91
N ALA A 283 8.07 -27.25 -14.91
CA ALA A 283 9.19 -28.15 -15.06
C ALA A 283 8.99 -29.01 -16.32
N ALA A 284 9.94 -28.92 -17.25
CA ALA A 284 9.94 -29.74 -18.44
C ALA A 284 9.91 -31.23 -18.04
N PRO A 285 9.10 -32.07 -18.70
CA PRO A 285 9.10 -33.50 -18.45
C PRO A 285 10.52 -34.06 -18.65
N ALA A 286 11.03 -34.76 -17.63
CA ALA A 286 12.29 -35.46 -17.71
C ALA A 286 12.24 -36.45 -18.89
N THR A 287 13.15 -36.26 -19.85
CA THR A 287 13.40 -37.20 -20.94
C THR A 287 14.02 -38.46 -20.34
N PRO A 288 13.54 -39.68 -20.66
CA PRO A 288 14.15 -40.89 -20.18
C PRO A 288 15.50 -41.10 -20.88
N THR A 289 16.56 -41.22 -20.08
CA THR A 289 17.90 -41.63 -20.52
C THR A 289 17.84 -42.99 -21.20
N PRO A 290 18.45 -43.18 -22.39
CA PRO A 290 18.53 -44.50 -23.02
C PRO A 290 19.47 -45.42 -22.25
N ALA A 291 19.04 -46.67 -22.08
CA ALA A 291 19.81 -47.76 -21.50
C ALA A 291 21.10 -48.03 -22.31
N PRO A 292 22.27 -48.21 -21.67
CA PRO A 292 23.46 -48.65 -22.36
C PRO A 292 23.40 -50.16 -22.67
N GLU A 293 23.83 -50.44 -23.89
CA GLU A 293 23.89 -51.72 -24.59
C GLU A 293 24.83 -52.73 -23.93
N ALA A 294 24.49 -54.01 -24.09
CA ALA A 294 25.13 -55.16 -23.48
C ALA A 294 26.50 -55.50 -24.13
N ALA A 295 27.44 -55.91 -23.29
CA ALA A 295 28.62 -56.69 -23.69
C ALA A 295 28.77 -57.92 -22.76
N PRO A 296 29.32 -59.04 -23.26
CA PRO A 296 28.88 -60.38 -22.88
C PRO A 296 29.62 -61.00 -21.69
N ALA A 297 28.98 -62.04 -21.13
CA ALA A 297 29.35 -62.84 -19.96
C ALA A 297 30.67 -63.62 -20.09
N PRO A 298 31.21 -64.09 -18.94
CA PRO A 298 31.36 -65.54 -18.79
C PRO A 298 30.93 -66.11 -17.43
N VAL A 299 30.07 -67.14 -17.52
CA VAL A 299 30.07 -68.47 -16.88
C VAL A 299 30.43 -68.65 -15.38
N ALA A 300 29.39 -69.06 -14.64
CA ALA A 300 29.24 -70.05 -13.54
C ALA A 300 30.31 -70.20 -12.43
N GLU A 301 29.89 -70.23 -11.15
CA GLU A 301 29.53 -71.47 -10.42
C GLU A 301 29.16 -71.19 -8.94
N ALA A 302 28.23 -72.01 -8.42
CA ALA A 302 27.91 -72.35 -7.02
C ALA A 302 27.28 -71.31 -6.05
N ALA A 303 26.04 -71.59 -5.66
CA ALA A 303 25.52 -71.33 -4.31
C ALA A 303 26.03 -72.42 -3.33
N PRO A 304 26.14 -72.16 -2.02
CA PRO A 304 24.98 -72.47 -1.17
C PRO A 304 24.81 -71.64 0.14
N ALA A 305 23.57 -71.75 0.66
CA ALA A 305 23.15 -71.75 2.07
C ALA A 305 22.85 -70.43 2.82
N ALA A 306 21.55 -70.24 3.08
CA ALA A 306 21.02 -69.63 4.31
C ALA A 306 20.95 -70.70 5.44
N PRO A 307 20.87 -70.33 6.73
CA PRO A 307 19.55 -70.10 7.35
C PRO A 307 19.51 -68.98 8.43
N ALA A 308 18.39 -68.23 8.50
CA ALA A 308 17.41 -68.15 9.63
C ALA A 308 17.91 -67.42 10.91
N THR A 309 17.18 -66.62 11.70
CA THR A 309 15.80 -66.07 11.78
C THR A 309 15.83 -65.20 13.04
N GLU A 310 15.17 -64.04 13.10
CA GLU A 310 14.49 -63.53 14.32
C GLU A 310 13.65 -62.26 14.00
N THR A 311 12.36 -62.31 14.37
CA THR A 311 11.37 -61.22 14.43
C THR A 311 10.64 -61.47 15.77
N PRO A 312 10.26 -60.47 16.62
CA PRO A 312 9.22 -59.44 16.34
C PRO A 312 9.47 -58.04 17.00
N ALA A 313 9.12 -56.91 16.36
CA ALA A 313 7.87 -56.12 16.42
C ALA A 313 7.74 -55.13 17.64
N PRO A 314 6.80 -54.15 17.67
CA PRO A 314 7.07 -52.69 17.74
C PRO A 314 6.37 -51.94 18.91
N SER A 315 6.71 -50.67 19.21
CA SER A 315 5.80 -49.73 19.92
C SER A 315 6.33 -48.29 20.09
N GLY A 316 5.41 -47.31 20.10
CA GLY A 316 5.40 -46.32 21.19
C GLY A 316 5.59 -44.81 20.93
N LYS A 317 5.04 -44.18 19.88
CA LYS A 317 5.10 -42.70 19.72
C LYS A 317 3.79 -41.94 19.88
N ALA A 318 2.72 -42.57 20.39
CA ALA A 318 1.43 -41.91 20.58
C ALA A 318 1.16 -41.50 22.04
N GLU A 319 1.72 -42.19 23.03
CA GLU A 319 1.51 -41.84 24.45
C GLU A 319 2.27 -40.58 24.92
N ASP A 320 3.32 -40.15 24.22
CA ASP A 320 4.20 -39.04 24.66
C ASP A 320 3.64 -37.63 24.36
N ILE A 321 2.59 -37.52 23.53
CA ILE A 321 1.99 -36.22 23.19
C ILE A 321 0.89 -35.83 24.20
N LEU A 322 0.19 -36.81 24.76
CA LEU A 322 -0.88 -36.59 25.75
C LEU A 322 -0.36 -36.18 27.13
N SER A 323 0.87 -36.57 27.48
CA SER A 323 1.56 -36.15 28.71
C SER A 323 2.01 -34.69 28.65
N MET A 324 2.41 -34.17 27.49
CA MET A 324 2.81 -32.76 27.33
C MET A 324 1.65 -31.76 27.37
N ILE A 325 0.44 -32.16 26.95
CA ILE A 325 -0.74 -31.28 26.97
C ILE A 325 -1.25 -31.06 28.41
N ARG A 326 -1.12 -32.08 29.28
CA ARG A 326 -1.60 -32.00 30.67
C ARG A 326 -0.70 -31.15 31.58
N ALA A 327 0.56 -30.91 31.19
CA ALA A 327 1.53 -30.09 31.92
C ALA A 327 1.42 -28.57 31.65
N ARG A 328 0.57 -28.14 30.69
CA ARG A 328 0.42 -26.72 30.33
C ARG A 328 -0.86 -26.05 30.86
N GLN A 329 -1.65 -26.74 31.66
CA GLN A 329 -2.83 -26.17 32.34
C GLN A 329 -2.72 -26.18 33.87
N SER A 330 -1.49 -26.10 34.40
CA SER A 330 -1.21 -25.84 35.82
C SER A 330 -0.53 -24.49 35.98
#